data_AF-A0A2D7ZRB0-F1
#
_entry.id   AF-A0A2D7ZRB0-F1
#
_cell.length_a   1.000
_cell.length_b   1.000
_cell.length_c   1.000
_cell.angle_alpha   90.00
_cell.angle_beta   90.00
_cell.angle_gamma   90.00
#
_symmetry.space_group_name_H-M   'P 1'
#
loop_
_entity.id
_entity.type
_entity.pdbx_description
1 polymer ?
#
loop_
_entity_poly.entity_id
_entity_poly.type
_entity_poly.pdbx_seq_one_letter_code
_entity_poly.pdbx_strand_id
1 'polypeptide(L)'
;MDDWKALIDQAMQIETTDTIGAHGLYEHAVRAALAQSQMLLGDLEAAQIIESIYGALVAYSQTVMLRMKAEDPEVGGPDHAFRAGQAYGVSCVLNHLIDRLTDVAGI
;
A
#
# COMPACT_ATOMS: atom_id res chain seq x y z
N MET A 1 -3.81 16.93 -13.84
CA MET A 1 -3.64 15.79 -12.92
C MET A 1 -4.89 15.73 -12.09
N ASP A 2 -5.56 14.59 -12.09
CA ASP A 2 -6.82 14.44 -11.35
C ASP A 2 -6.54 14.50 -9.84
N ASP A 3 -7.41 15.17 -9.11
CA ASP A 3 -7.29 15.28 -7.65
C ASP A 3 -7.80 13.98 -7.00
N TRP A 4 -6.87 13.13 -6.59
CA TRP A 4 -7.18 11.86 -5.95
C TRP A 4 -8.00 12.03 -4.65
N LYS A 5 -7.86 13.14 -3.93
CA LYS A 5 -8.66 13.40 -2.72
C LYS A 5 -10.12 13.65 -3.08
N ALA A 6 -10.36 14.49 -4.09
CA ALA A 6 -11.71 14.75 -4.59
C ALA A 6 -12.36 13.49 -5.18
N LEU A 7 -11.57 12.58 -5.79
CA LEU A 7 -12.06 11.29 -6.27
C LEU A 7 -12.48 10.36 -5.12
N ILE A 8 -11.71 10.33 -4.02
CA ILE A 8 -12.10 9.60 -2.79
C ILE A 8 -13.37 10.19 -2.19
N ASP A 9 -13.45 11.51 -2.05
CA ASP A 9 -14.63 12.17 -1.49
C ASP A 9 -15.89 11.85 -2.31
N GLN A 10 -15.80 11.83 -3.64
CA GLN A 10 -16.90 11.43 -4.52
C GLN A 10 -17.27 9.95 -4.36
N ALA A 11 -16.27 9.05 -4.25
CA ALA A 11 -16.52 7.63 -4.03
C ALA A 11 -17.28 7.39 -2.72
N MET A 12 -16.87 8.05 -1.64
CA MET A 12 -17.51 7.97 -0.33
C MET A 12 -18.97 8.44 -0.34
N GLN A 13 -19.32 9.40 -1.20
CA GLN A 13 -20.70 9.88 -1.31
C GLN A 13 -21.64 8.87 -1.96
N ILE A 14 -21.13 8.02 -2.87
CA ILE A 14 -21.95 7.10 -3.67
C ILE A 14 -21.78 5.64 -3.27
N GLU A 15 -20.82 5.28 -2.41
CA GLU A 15 -20.51 3.87 -2.08
C GLU A 15 -21.67 3.08 -1.46
N THR A 16 -22.67 3.76 -0.90
CA THR A 16 -23.87 3.13 -0.34
C THR A 16 -25.00 2.96 -1.34
N THR A 17 -24.98 3.71 -2.45
CA THR A 17 -26.06 3.75 -3.46
C THR A 17 -25.63 3.17 -4.81
N ASP A 18 -24.35 3.27 -5.16
CA ASP A 18 -23.70 2.71 -6.34
C ASP A 18 -22.30 2.19 -5.99
N THR A 19 -22.25 0.93 -5.56
CA THR A 19 -21.00 0.26 -5.16
C THR A 19 -20.03 0.05 -6.32
N ILE A 20 -20.53 -0.17 -7.54
CA ILE A 20 -19.69 -0.37 -8.73
C ILE A 20 -19.07 0.96 -9.15
N GLY A 21 -19.86 2.03 -9.17
CA GLY A 21 -19.38 3.39 -9.42
C GLY A 21 -18.33 3.84 -8.41
N ALA A 22 -18.57 3.62 -7.11
CA ALA A 22 -17.61 3.93 -6.06
C ALA A 22 -16.30 3.15 -6.22
N HIS A 23 -16.37 1.85 -6.53
CA HIS A 23 -15.17 1.05 -6.78
C HIS A 23 -14.34 1.61 -7.94
N GLY A 24 -14.98 2.02 -9.04
CA GLY A 24 -14.31 2.68 -10.16
C GLY A 24 -13.63 3.99 -9.77
N LEU A 25 -14.27 4.81 -8.94
CA LEU A 25 -13.69 6.06 -8.43
C LEU A 25 -12.49 5.81 -7.50
N TYR A 26 -12.55 4.80 -6.63
CA TYR A 26 -11.42 4.42 -5.78
C TYR A 26 -10.21 3.95 -6.61
N GLU A 27 -10.42 3.12 -7.64
CA GLU A 27 -9.34 2.70 -8.56
C GLU A 27 -8.75 3.89 -9.33
N HIS A 28 -9.58 4.86 -9.73
CA HIS A 28 -9.10 6.09 -10.36
C HIS A 28 -8.28 6.94 -9.38
N ALA A 29 -8.73 7.10 -8.14
CA ALA A 29 -7.99 7.80 -7.10
C ALA A 29 -6.60 7.17 -6.87
N VAL A 30 -6.51 5.84 -6.83
CA VAL A 30 -5.23 5.12 -6.72
C VAL A 30 -4.29 5.49 -7.87
N ARG A 31 -4.77 5.45 -9.12
CA ARG A 31 -3.93 5.80 -10.29
C ARG A 31 -3.49 7.26 -10.25
N ALA A 32 -4.38 8.18 -9.86
CA ALA A 32 -4.07 9.59 -9.75
C ALA A 32 -3.01 9.88 -8.66
N ALA A 33 -3.14 9.24 -7.49
CA ALA A 33 -2.17 9.36 -6.40
C ALA A 33 -0.80 8.77 -6.75
N LEU A 34 -0.76 7.62 -7.44
CA LEU A 34 0.49 7.02 -7.93
C LEU A 34 1.17 7.90 -8.99
N ALA A 35 0.40 8.45 -9.94
CA ALA A 35 0.95 9.38 -10.92
C ALA A 35 1.54 10.63 -10.26
N GLN A 36 0.87 11.18 -9.23
CA GLN A 36 1.41 12.30 -8.45
C GLN A 36 2.70 11.91 -7.73
N SER A 37 2.72 10.74 -7.08
CA SER A 37 3.89 10.23 -6.37
C SER A 37 5.08 10.06 -7.32
N GLN A 38 4.85 9.53 -8.52
CA GLN A 38 5.88 9.37 -9.55
C GLN A 38 6.55 10.69 -9.95
N MET A 39 5.78 11.78 -10.05
CA MET A 39 6.36 13.09 -10.37
C MET A 39 7.23 13.63 -9.22
N LEU A 40 6.84 13.36 -7.97
CA LEU A 40 7.59 13.80 -6.78
C LEU A 40 8.89 13.00 -6.59
N LEU A 41 8.93 11.76 -7.05
CA LEU A 41 10.13 10.90 -7.02
C LEU A 41 11.27 11.38 -7.94
N GLY A 42 11.07 12.42 -8.75
CA GLY A 42 12.17 13.12 -9.41
C GLY A 42 13.10 13.84 -8.43
N ASP A 43 12.64 14.10 -7.20
CA ASP A 43 13.45 14.63 -6.10
C ASP A 43 14.18 13.48 -5.39
N LEU A 44 15.51 13.59 -5.30
CA LEU A 44 16.36 12.57 -4.68
C LEU A 44 16.03 12.35 -3.20
N GLU A 45 15.72 13.41 -2.44
CA GLU A 45 15.39 13.29 -1.02
C GLU A 45 14.06 12.55 -0.86
N ALA A 46 13.07 12.86 -1.71
CA ALA A 46 11.78 12.16 -1.72
C ALA A 46 11.96 10.67 -2.06
N ALA A 47 12.79 10.35 -3.07
CA ALA A 47 13.09 8.97 -3.43
C ALA A 47 13.76 8.21 -2.28
N GLN A 48 14.76 8.80 -1.62
CA GLN A 48 15.46 8.19 -0.48
C GLN A 48 14.54 7.98 0.74
N ILE A 49 13.61 8.90 0.99
CA ILE A 49 12.61 8.75 2.05
C ILE A 49 11.71 7.54 1.75
N ILE A 50 11.20 7.42 0.52
CA ILE A 50 10.33 6.29 0.13
C ILE A 50 11.08 4.96 0.22
N GLU A 51 12.32 4.90 -0.27
CA GLU A 51 13.17 3.72 -0.16
C GLU A 51 13.39 3.30 1.31
N SER A 52 13.69 4.28 2.17
CA SER A 52 13.92 4.02 3.61
C SER A 52 12.65 3.52 4.31
N ILE A 53 11.49 4.08 3.99
CA ILE A 53 10.19 3.62 4.52
C ILE A 53 9.91 2.18 4.05
N TYR A 54 10.17 1.87 2.78
CA TYR A 54 10.00 0.52 2.25
C TYR A 54 10.93 -0.48 2.95
N GLY A 55 12.21 -0.13 3.12
CA GLY A 55 13.17 -0.95 3.87
C GLY A 55 12.75 -1.18 5.33
N ALA A 56 12.22 -0.16 6.01
CA ALA A 56 11.69 -0.28 7.37
C ALA A 56 10.49 -1.24 7.44
N LEU A 57 9.58 -1.17 6.45
CA LEU A 57 8.42 -2.07 6.38
C LEU A 57 8.85 -3.53 6.19
N VAL A 58 9.78 -3.79 5.27
CA VAL A 58 10.33 -5.14 5.03
C VAL A 58 10.97 -5.68 6.31
N ALA A 59 11.82 -4.89 6.98
CA ALA A 59 12.47 -5.29 8.21
C ALA A 59 11.47 -5.57 9.36
N TYR A 60 10.42 -4.75 9.48
CA TYR A 60 9.37 -4.96 10.46
C TYR A 60 8.60 -6.26 10.20
N SER A 61 8.20 -6.52 8.95
CA SER A 61 7.56 -7.78 8.58
C SER A 61 8.43 -8.99 8.95
N GLN A 62 9.74 -8.94 8.71
CA GLN A 62 10.66 -10.01 9.13
C GLN A 62 10.76 -10.16 10.65
N THR A 63 10.69 -9.06 11.39
CA THR A 63 10.68 -9.09 12.87
C THR A 63 9.47 -9.83 13.40
N VAL A 64 8.28 -9.56 12.83
CA VAL A 64 7.04 -10.28 13.19
C VAL A 64 7.15 -11.76 12.86
N MET A 65 7.64 -12.12 11.66
CA MET A 65 7.79 -13.51 11.24
C MET A 65 8.80 -14.27 12.12
N LEU A 66 9.93 -13.65 12.45
CA LEU A 66 10.95 -14.25 13.32
C LEU A 66 10.40 -14.47 14.73
N ARG A 67 9.65 -13.50 15.26
CA ARG A 67 8.99 -13.62 16.56
C ARG A 67 7.96 -14.74 16.57
N MET A 68 7.15 -14.86 15.52
CA MET A 68 6.22 -16.00 15.37
C MET A 68 6.96 -17.33 15.40
N LYS A 69 8.08 -17.46 14.67
CA LYS A 69 8.89 -18.68 14.71
C LYS A 69 9.46 -18.98 16.10
N ALA A 70 9.81 -17.95 16.87
CA ALA A 70 10.40 -18.10 18.21
C ALA A 70 9.37 -18.45 19.29
N GLU A 71 8.13 -17.96 19.18
CA GLU A 71 7.08 -18.16 20.19
C GLU A 71 6.30 -19.47 20.02
N ASP A 72 6.58 -20.25 18.95
CA ASP A 72 5.88 -21.48 18.56
C ASP A 72 4.34 -21.43 18.71
N PRO A 73 3.67 -20.36 18.23
CA PRO A 73 2.22 -20.28 18.27
C PRO A 73 1.64 -21.38 17.38
N GLU A 74 0.53 -21.98 17.82
CA GLU A 74 -0.18 -23.00 17.04
C GLU A 74 -0.49 -22.48 15.63
N VAL A 75 0.05 -23.15 14.62
CA VAL A 75 -0.13 -22.77 13.22
C VAL A 75 -1.61 -22.81 12.88
N GLY A 76 -2.15 -21.65 12.47
CA GLY A 76 -3.57 -21.48 12.17
C GLY A 76 -4.43 -21.02 13.35
N GLY A 77 -3.86 -20.89 14.55
CA GLY A 77 -4.51 -20.26 15.70
C GLY A 77 -4.73 -18.74 15.50
N PRO A 78 -5.62 -18.11 16.29
CA PRO A 78 -5.94 -16.69 16.13
C PRO A 78 -4.73 -15.75 16.23
N ASP A 79 -3.79 -16.04 17.15
CA ASP A 79 -2.58 -15.23 17.33
C ASP A 79 -1.60 -15.40 16.15
N HIS A 80 -1.47 -16.62 15.62
CA HIS A 80 -0.70 -16.90 14.40
C HIS A 80 -1.31 -16.18 13.19
N ALA A 81 -2.64 -16.25 13.01
CA ALA A 81 -3.36 -15.62 11.90
C ALA A 81 -3.31 -14.08 11.97
N PHE A 82 -3.48 -13.49 13.16
CA PHE A 82 -3.45 -12.04 13.36
C PHE A 82 -2.06 -11.47 13.07
N ARG A 83 -1.00 -12.10 13.57
CA ARG A 83 0.38 -11.65 13.37
C ARG A 83 0.87 -11.86 11.94
N ALA A 84 0.51 -12.98 11.32
CA ALA A 84 0.71 -13.15 9.88
C ALA A 84 -0.03 -12.06 9.10
N GLY A 85 -1.29 -11.77 9.45
CA GLY A 85 -2.05 -10.67 8.85
C GLY A 85 -1.38 -9.31 9.01
N GLN A 86 -0.76 -9.02 10.15
CA GLN A 86 0.01 -7.78 10.35
C GLN A 86 1.27 -7.72 9.49
N ALA A 87 1.98 -8.85 9.34
CA ALA A 87 3.21 -8.93 8.55
C ALA A 87 2.94 -8.87 7.04
N TYR A 88 1.85 -9.50 6.57
CA TYR A 88 1.51 -9.67 5.15
C TYR A 88 0.46 -8.67 4.64
N GLY A 89 -0.49 -8.24 5.46
CA GLY A 89 -1.62 -7.42 5.01
C GLY A 89 -1.20 -6.04 4.51
N VAL A 90 -0.42 -5.31 5.31
CA VAL A 90 0.03 -3.95 4.97
C VAL A 90 1.18 -3.99 3.95
N SER A 91 2.06 -4.98 4.06
CA SER A 91 3.21 -5.14 3.16
C SER A 91 2.79 -5.52 1.74
N CYS A 92 1.83 -6.44 1.57
CA CYS A 92 1.36 -6.83 0.23
C CYS A 92 0.64 -5.69 -0.50
N VAL A 93 -0.17 -4.90 0.20
CA VAL A 93 -0.85 -3.74 -0.40
C VAL A 93 0.17 -2.69 -0.82
N LEU A 94 1.13 -2.35 0.04
CA LEU A 94 2.15 -1.36 -0.28
C LEU A 94 3.07 -1.83 -1.40
N ASN A 95 3.45 -3.12 -1.42
CA ASN A 95 4.23 -3.71 -2.49
C ASN A 95 3.51 -3.61 -3.83
N HIS A 96 2.23 -3.99 -3.87
CA HIS A 96 1.41 -3.92 -5.08
C HIS A 96 1.21 -2.49 -5.59
N LEU A 97 1.15 -1.51 -4.69
CA LEU A 97 1.09 -0.09 -5.06
C LEU A 97 2.43 0.42 -5.61
N ILE A 98 3.55 0.05 -5.00
CA ILE A 98 4.89 0.43 -5.47
C ILE A 98 5.23 -0.24 -6.79
N ASP A 99 4.89 -1.51 -6.99
CA ASP A 99 5.09 -2.22 -8.27
C ASP A 99 4.36 -1.53 -9.45
N ARG A 100 3.31 -0.76 -9.16
CA ARG A 100 2.56 0.03 -10.15
C ARG A 100 3.19 1.40 -10.46
N LEU A 101 4.22 1.81 -9.71
CA LEU A 101 5.03 2.99 -10.08
C LEU A 101 5.88 2.60 -11.30
N THR A 102 5.59 3.21 -12.44
CA THR A 102 6.37 3.02 -13.66
C THR A 102 7.73 3.69 -13.54
N ASP A 103 8.80 2.95 -13.83
CA ASP A 103 10.14 3.51 -14.02
C ASP A 103 10.10 4.58 -15.12
N VAL A 104 10.25 5.85 -14.73
CA VAL A 104 10.28 7.01 -15.62
C VAL A 104 11.60 7.14 -16.38
N ALA A 105 12.61 6.31 -16.09
CA ALA A 105 13.86 6.29 -16.85
C ALA A 105 13.73 5.56 -18.22
N GLY A 106 12.58 4.94 -18.51
CA GLY A 106 12.35 4.14 -19.71
C GLY A 106 11.52 4.79 -20.83
N ILE A 107 11.23 6.10 -20.77
CA ILE A 107 10.52 6.85 -21.83
C ILE A 107 11.40 8.00 -22.34
#